data_AF-W1YX59-F1
#
_entry.id   AF-W1YX59-F1
#
_cell.length_a   1.000
_cell.length_b   1.000
_cell.length_c   1.000
_cell.angle_alpha   90.00
_cell.angle_beta   90.00
_cell.angle_gamma   90.00
#
_symmetry.space_group_name_H-M   'P 1'
#
loop_
_entity.id
_entity.type
_entity.pdbx_description
1 polymer ?
#
loop_
_entity_poly.entity_id
_entity_poly.type
_entity_poly.pdbx_seq_one_letter_code
_entity_poly.pdbx_strand_id
1 'polypeptide(L)'
;EVAAASFALAKKALVIGDTEQIPPIWSIAPAIDIGNMLAEKILSGSTQEEITEKYTAIADLGKSAASGSVMKIAQFASRYQYDPELARGMYLYEHRRCFDNIIGYCNTLCYHGKLLPKRGRE
;
A
#
# COMPACT_ATOMS: atom_id res chain seq x y z
N GLU A 1 -2.07 7.26 5.10
CA GLU A 1 -1.94 7.01 6.54
C GLU A 1 -0.68 6.23 6.90
N VAL A 2 0.08 6.76 7.85
CA VAL A 2 1.15 6.05 8.58
C VAL A 2 0.49 5.33 9.74
N ALA A 3 0.45 4.00 9.70
CA ALA A 3 -0.35 3.20 10.64
C ALA A 3 0.42 2.07 11.31
N ALA A 4 1.75 2.02 11.15
CA ALA A 4 2.58 0.92 11.64
C ALA A 4 2.41 0.68 13.15
N ALA A 5 2.43 1.73 13.97
CA ALA A 5 2.23 1.63 15.42
C ALA A 5 0.84 1.10 15.78
N SER A 6 -0.22 1.65 15.17
CA SER A 6 -1.60 1.20 15.39
C SER A 6 -1.78 -0.28 15.00
N PHE A 7 -1.18 -0.69 13.88
CA PHE A 7 -1.22 -2.07 13.41
C PHE A 7 -0.44 -3.04 14.31
N ALA A 8 0.67 -2.61 14.91
CA ALA A 8 1.46 -3.44 15.81
C ALA A 8 0.67 -3.85 17.08
N LEU A 9 -0.30 -3.03 17.50
CA LEU A 9 -1.14 -3.28 18.67
C LEU A 9 -2.52 -3.87 18.33
N ALA A 10 -2.91 -3.82 17.06
CA ALA A 10 -4.23 -4.25 16.62
C ALA A 10 -4.39 -5.78 16.68
N LYS A 11 -5.44 -6.25 17.35
CA LYS A 11 -5.83 -7.68 17.33
C LYS A 11 -6.61 -8.07 16.08
N LYS A 12 -7.34 -7.11 15.51
CA LYS A 12 -8.15 -7.23 14.29
C LYS A 12 -8.15 -5.88 13.58
N ALA A 13 -8.12 -5.89 12.26
CA ALA A 13 -8.24 -4.69 11.44
C ALA A 13 -9.06 -5.00 10.18
N LEU A 14 -9.90 -4.04 9.77
CA LEU A 14 -10.52 -4.00 8.46
C LEU A 14 -10.05 -2.71 7.80
N VAL A 15 -9.38 -2.83 6.67
CA VAL A 15 -8.88 -1.70 5.90
C VAL A 15 -9.51 -1.75 4.52
N ILE A 16 -10.05 -0.63 4.09
CA ILE A 16 -10.74 -0.47 2.81
C ILE A 16 -10.04 0.66 2.08
N GLY A 17 -9.68 0.42 0.83
CA GLY A 17 -8.99 1.37 -0.02
C GLY A 17 -8.40 0.68 -1.23
N ASP A 18 -7.61 1.44 -1.97
CA ASP A 18 -7.04 1.02 -3.24
C ASP A 18 -5.64 1.66 -3.41
N THR A 19 -4.64 0.83 -3.67
CA THR A 19 -3.25 1.29 -3.85
C THR A 19 -3.01 1.93 -5.21
N GLU A 20 -3.91 1.72 -6.18
CA GLU A 20 -3.85 2.33 -7.51
C GLU A 20 -4.50 3.73 -7.54
N GLN A 21 -5.01 4.19 -6.41
CA GLN A 21 -5.61 5.53 -6.25
C GLN A 21 -4.67 6.46 -5.46
N ILE A 22 -5.22 7.57 -4.96
CA ILE A 22 -4.44 8.65 -4.33
C ILE A 22 -3.61 8.12 -3.16
N PRO A 23 -2.27 8.24 -3.21
CA PRO A 23 -1.42 7.82 -2.10
C PRO A 23 -1.54 8.78 -0.91
N PRO A 24 -1.13 8.35 0.29
CA PRO A 24 -1.00 9.24 1.44
C PRO A 24 -0.09 10.44 1.17
N ILE A 25 -0.37 11.56 1.83
CA ILE A 25 0.54 12.70 1.88
C ILE A 25 1.45 12.54 3.11
N TRP A 26 2.76 12.69 2.92
CA TRP A 26 3.74 12.63 3.99
C TRP A 26 4.41 13.99 4.19
N SER A 27 4.58 14.40 5.44
CA SER A 27 5.25 15.66 5.81
C SER A 27 6.68 15.45 6.32
N ILE A 28 7.13 14.20 6.45
CA ILE A 28 8.44 13.84 6.99
C ILE A 28 9.38 13.46 5.84
N ALA A 29 10.58 14.05 5.84
CA ALA A 29 11.61 13.70 4.86
C ALA A 29 12.27 12.35 5.21
N PRO A 30 12.65 11.52 4.21
CA PRO A 30 13.29 10.23 4.46
C PRO A 30 14.53 10.30 5.36
N ALA A 31 15.36 11.34 5.24
CA ALA A 31 16.54 11.52 6.08
C ALA A 31 16.19 11.68 7.58
N ILE A 32 15.07 12.34 7.89
CA ILE A 32 14.57 12.50 9.26
C ILE A 32 14.06 11.15 9.77
N ASP A 33 13.32 10.42 8.94
CA ASP A 33 12.79 9.09 9.30
C ASP A 33 13.93 8.08 9.57
N ILE A 34 14.95 8.04 8.71
CA ILE A 34 16.17 7.24 8.90
C ILE A 34 16.85 7.61 10.22
N GLY A 35 17.06 8.91 10.48
CA GLY A 35 17.68 9.39 11.71
C GLY A 35 16.93 8.94 12.97
N ASN A 36 15.59 9.04 12.95
CA ASN A 36 14.73 8.57 14.05
C ASN A 36 14.83 7.06 14.23
N MET A 37 14.78 6.28 13.14
CA MET A 37 14.88 4.82 13.22
C MET A 37 16.24 4.33 13.72
N LEU A 38 17.33 5.03 13.40
CA LEU A 38 18.67 4.74 13.94
C LEU A 38 18.74 5.08 15.44
N ALA A 39 18.21 6.25 15.85
CA ALA A 39 18.19 6.66 17.25
C ALA A 39 17.42 5.66 18.14
N GLU A 40 16.30 5.16 17.64
CA GLU A 40 15.46 4.16 18.32
C GLU A 40 15.88 2.72 18.07
N LYS A 41 17.02 2.49 17.39
CA LYS A 41 17.59 1.16 17.10
C LYS A 41 16.65 0.22 16.32
N ILE A 42 15.68 0.79 15.59
CA ILE A 42 14.83 0.08 14.63
C ILE A 42 15.68 -0.28 13.41
N LEU A 43 16.55 0.65 12.98
CA LEU A 43 17.59 0.42 12.00
C LEU A 43 18.94 0.26 12.69
N SER A 44 19.82 -0.48 12.04
CA SER A 44 21.23 -0.60 12.40
C SER A 44 22.06 -0.69 11.14
N GLY A 45 23.30 -0.21 11.18
CA GLY A 45 24.22 -0.36 10.07
C GLY A 45 25.52 0.38 10.32
N SER A 46 26.58 -0.09 9.69
CA SER A 46 27.93 0.48 9.82
C SER A 46 28.29 1.41 8.66
N THR A 47 27.61 1.26 7.52
CA THR A 47 27.79 2.10 6.33
C THR A 47 26.47 2.71 5.88
N GLN A 48 26.55 3.77 5.08
CA GLN A 48 25.37 4.45 4.55
C GLN A 48 24.57 3.56 3.60
N GLU A 49 25.24 2.72 2.82
CA GLU A 49 24.62 1.78 1.88
C GLU A 49 23.76 0.76 2.63
N GLU A 50 24.29 0.15 3.70
CA GLU A 50 23.58 -0.83 4.53
C GLU A 50 22.33 -0.22 5.18
N ILE A 51 22.46 1.00 5.71
CA ILE A 51 21.34 1.73 6.31
C ILE A 51 20.25 2.00 5.27
N THR A 52 20.65 2.42 4.07
CA THR A 52 19.73 2.76 2.99
C THR A 52 18.97 1.54 2.48
N GLU A 53 19.67 0.41 2.31
CA GLU A 53 19.05 -0.86 1.91
C GLU A 53 18.02 -1.33 2.95
N LYS A 54 18.38 -1.34 4.23
CA LYS A 54 17.47 -1.73 5.31
C LYS A 54 16.28 -0.79 5.45
N TYR A 55 16.50 0.52 5.31
CA TYR A 55 15.42 1.50 5.32
C TYR A 55 14.45 1.26 4.16
N THR A 56 14.98 0.99 2.95
CA THR A 56 14.17 0.70 1.76
C THR A 56 13.30 -0.54 1.98
N ALA A 57 13.87 -1.61 2.56
CA ALA A 57 13.10 -2.80 2.91
C ALA A 57 11.94 -2.51 3.89
N ILE A 58 12.13 -1.63 4.87
CA ILE A 58 11.05 -1.20 5.79
C ILE A 58 10.00 -0.34 5.07
N ALA A 59 10.45 0.58 4.21
CA ALA A 59 9.60 1.46 3.43
C ALA A 59 8.70 0.66 2.46
N ASP A 60 9.23 -0.38 1.83
CA ASP A 60 8.48 -1.26 0.92
C ASP A 60 7.36 -2.02 1.62
N LEU A 61 7.54 -2.33 2.91
CA LEU A 61 6.49 -2.90 3.77
C LEU A 61 5.40 -1.88 4.16
N GLY A 62 5.53 -0.61 3.75
CA GLY A 62 4.61 0.48 4.06
C GLY A 62 4.72 1.03 5.47
N LYS A 63 5.81 0.74 6.19
CA LYS A 63 5.96 1.02 7.64
C LYS A 63 6.76 2.29 7.97
N SER A 64 7.26 3.01 6.96
CA SER A 64 7.99 4.28 7.12
C SER A 64 7.04 5.45 7.43
N ALA A 65 7.52 6.48 8.14
CA ALA A 65 6.78 7.73 8.33
C ALA A 65 6.84 8.65 7.09
N ALA A 66 7.87 8.51 6.26
CA ALA A 66 8.09 9.31 5.05
C ALA A 66 7.44 8.72 3.79
N SER A 67 7.06 7.43 3.79
CA SER A 67 6.43 6.76 2.62
C SER A 67 5.38 5.71 2.99
N GLY A 68 4.93 5.68 4.24
CA GLY A 68 4.04 4.64 4.76
C GLY A 68 2.66 4.58 4.13
N SER A 69 2.08 3.38 4.11
CA SER A 69 0.75 3.12 3.60
C SER A 69 0.04 2.06 4.43
N VAL A 70 -1.06 2.46 5.09
CA VAL A 70 -1.94 1.52 5.81
C VAL A 70 -2.46 0.40 4.92
N MET A 71 -2.72 0.68 3.63
CA MET A 71 -3.13 -0.33 2.66
C MET A 71 -2.03 -1.39 2.48
N LYS A 72 -0.78 -0.96 2.24
CA LYS A 72 0.35 -1.89 2.10
C LYS A 72 0.55 -2.73 3.36
N ILE A 73 0.51 -2.11 4.55
CA ILE A 73 0.62 -2.85 5.82
C ILE A 73 -0.48 -3.91 5.93
N ALA A 74 -1.73 -3.55 5.61
CA ALA A 74 -2.86 -4.48 5.65
C ALA A 74 -2.71 -5.62 4.63
N GLN A 75 -2.25 -5.33 3.41
CA GLN A 75 -1.99 -6.33 2.38
C GLN A 75 -0.89 -7.31 2.83
N PHE A 76 0.23 -6.82 3.35
CA PHE A 76 1.31 -7.67 3.87
C PHE A 76 0.86 -8.54 5.05
N ALA A 77 0.06 -7.98 5.96
CA ALA A 77 -0.45 -8.70 7.13
C ALA A 77 -1.64 -9.63 6.83
N SER A 78 -2.32 -9.45 5.70
CA SER A 78 -3.48 -10.24 5.33
C SER A 78 -3.09 -11.69 5.06
N ARG A 79 -3.87 -12.61 5.64
CA ARG A 79 -3.81 -14.05 5.35
C ARG A 79 -4.62 -14.43 4.11
N TYR A 80 -5.45 -13.51 3.61
CA TYR A 80 -6.33 -13.73 2.48
C TYR A 80 -5.74 -13.10 1.23
N GLN A 81 -5.80 -13.84 0.12
CA GLN A 81 -5.53 -13.37 -1.23
C GLN A 81 -6.55 -14.05 -2.15
N TYR A 82 -7.62 -13.33 -2.49
CA TYR A 82 -8.72 -13.90 -3.27
C TYR A 82 -8.35 -14.10 -4.74
N ASP A 83 -7.57 -13.19 -5.30
CA ASP A 83 -7.05 -13.30 -6.66
C ASP A 83 -5.52 -13.37 -6.61
N PRO A 84 -4.89 -14.47 -7.05
CA PRO A 84 -3.44 -14.61 -7.06
C PRO A 84 -2.72 -13.58 -7.93
N GLU A 85 -3.41 -12.99 -8.91
CA GLU A 85 -2.85 -11.97 -9.82
C GLU A 85 -2.96 -10.56 -9.24
N LEU A 86 -3.65 -10.36 -8.12
CA LEU A 86 -3.79 -9.07 -7.44
C LEU A 86 -3.09 -9.09 -6.08
N ALA A 87 -2.92 -7.90 -5.49
CA ALA A 87 -2.36 -7.77 -4.15
C ALA A 87 -3.22 -8.52 -3.12
N ARG A 88 -2.60 -8.92 -2.00
CA ARG A 88 -3.30 -9.63 -0.92
C ARG A 88 -4.51 -8.86 -0.42
N GLY A 89 -5.60 -9.57 -0.13
CA GLY A 89 -6.87 -9.00 0.29
C GLY A 89 -8.03 -9.56 -0.53
N MET A 90 -9.13 -8.80 -0.52
CA MET A 90 -10.34 -9.07 -1.30
C MET A 90 -10.63 -7.85 -2.18
N TYR A 91 -11.15 -8.08 -3.38
CA TYR A 91 -11.48 -7.05 -4.35
C TYR A 91 -12.98 -7.00 -4.64
N LEU A 92 -13.48 -5.81 -4.94
CA LEU A 92 -14.80 -5.60 -5.49
C LEU A 92 -14.68 -5.49 -7.02
N TYR A 93 -15.19 -6.50 -7.73
CA TYR A 93 -14.97 -6.59 -9.17
C TYR A 93 -15.95 -5.76 -9.99
N GLU A 94 -17.17 -5.56 -9.52
CA GLU A 94 -18.19 -4.88 -10.33
C GLU A 94 -18.03 -3.36 -10.31
N HIS A 95 -17.80 -2.79 -11.49
CA HIS A 95 -17.77 -1.35 -11.68
C HIS A 95 -19.09 -0.85 -12.30
N ARG A 96 -19.89 -0.13 -11.50
CA ARG A 96 -21.22 0.35 -11.88
C ARG A 96 -21.29 1.85 -12.19
N ARG A 97 -20.19 2.61 -11.98
CA ARG A 97 -20.18 4.07 -12.08
C ARG A 97 -19.90 4.58 -13.49
N CYS A 98 -18.84 4.14 -14.15
CA CYS A 98 -18.41 4.63 -15.46
C CYS A 98 -18.94 3.76 -16.60
N PHE A 99 -19.13 4.35 -17.78
CA PHE A 99 -19.42 3.61 -19.01
C PHE A 99 -18.24 2.69 -19.36
N ASP A 100 -18.54 1.63 -20.10
CA ASP A 100 -17.59 0.54 -20.36
C ASP A 100 -16.28 1.02 -21.01
N ASN A 101 -16.36 2.03 -21.89
CA ASN A 101 -15.20 2.65 -22.53
C ASN A 101 -14.29 3.37 -21.53
N ILE A 102 -14.86 4.13 -20.59
CA ILE A 102 -14.11 4.89 -19.58
C ILE A 102 -13.44 3.94 -18.58
N ILE A 103 -14.20 3.01 -18.00
CA ILE A 103 -13.62 2.08 -17.03
C ILE A 103 -12.64 1.10 -17.68
N GLY A 104 -12.85 0.73 -18.95
CA GLY A 104 -11.98 -0.17 -19.69
C GLY A 104 -10.52 0.28 -19.71
N TYR A 105 -10.29 1.60 -19.85
CA TYR A 105 -8.95 2.19 -19.81
C TYR A 105 -8.26 1.93 -18.47
N CYS A 106 -8.87 2.34 -17.34
CA CYS A 106 -8.31 2.13 -16.01
C CYS A 106 -8.19 0.65 -15.65
N ASN A 107 -9.15 -0.17 -16.08
CA ASN A 107 -9.14 -1.62 -15.85
C ASN A 107 -7.91 -2.27 -16.47
N THR A 108 -7.57 -1.86 -17.69
CA THR A 108 -6.40 -2.39 -18.41
C THR A 108 -5.10 -1.99 -17.71
N LEU A 109 -4.98 -0.73 -17.28
CA LEU A 109 -3.74 -0.20 -16.73
C LEU A 109 -3.48 -0.60 -15.27
N CYS A 110 -4.51 -0.55 -14.43
CA CYS A 110 -4.35 -0.67 -12.96
C CYS A 110 -4.86 -2.01 -12.40
N TYR A 111 -5.80 -2.67 -13.08
CA TYR A 111 -6.51 -3.83 -12.52
C TYR A 111 -6.44 -5.07 -13.40
N HIS A 112 -5.53 -5.09 -14.38
CA HIS A 112 -5.26 -6.24 -15.24
C HIS A 112 -6.51 -6.84 -15.91
N GLY A 113 -7.49 -5.99 -16.25
CA GLY A 113 -8.74 -6.42 -16.88
C GLY A 113 -9.75 -7.09 -15.94
N LYS A 114 -9.49 -7.16 -14.63
CA LYS A 114 -10.30 -7.89 -13.65
C LYS A 114 -11.63 -7.22 -13.32
N LEU A 115 -11.74 -5.90 -13.46
CA LEU A 115 -13.01 -5.22 -13.19
C LEU A 115 -14.05 -5.61 -14.23
N LEU A 116 -15.29 -5.76 -13.77
CA LEU A 116 -16.46 -6.10 -14.58
C LEU A 116 -17.30 -4.83 -14.78
N PRO A 117 -17.29 -4.22 -15.97
CA PRO A 117 -18.16 -3.09 -16.29
C PRO A 117 -19.62 -3.53 -16.24
N LYS A 118 -20.47 -2.74 -15.56
CA LYS A 118 -21.90 -3.03 -15.37
C LYS A 118 -22.82 -1.86 -15.74
N ARG A 119 -22.27 -0.73 -16.18
CA ARG A 119 -23.09 0.43 -16.57
C ARG A 119 -23.63 0.28 -17.99
N GLY A 120 -22.83 -0.25 -18.91
CA GLY A 120 -23.17 -0.39 -20.32
C GLY A 120 -22.35 0.53 -21.22
N ARG A 121 -22.66 0.47 -22.51
CA ARG A 121 -22.02 1.29 -23.55
C ARG A 121 -22.71 2.65 -23.65
N GLU A 122 -21.93 3.64 -24.07
CA GLU A 122 -22.43 4.97 -24.47
C GLU A 122 -23.19 4.88 -25.80
#